data_AF-A0A1W9UWC8-F1
#
_entry.id   AF-A0A1W9UWC8-F1
#
_cell.length_a   1.000
_cell.length_b   1.000
_cell.length_c   1.000
_cell.angle_alpha   90.00
_cell.angle_beta   90.00
_cell.angle_gamma   90.00
#
_symmetry.space_group_name_H-M   'P 1'
#
loop_
_entity.id
_entity.type
_entity.pdbx_description
1 polymer ?
#
loop_
_entity_poly.entity_id
_entity_poly.type
_entity_poly.pdbx_seq_one_letter_code
_entity_poly.pdbx_strand_id
1 'polypeptide(L)'
;MVLTMAAVAASKNIQVEKLQARVVTTIDESQPAWQSHFDVQIELDPGLGKRERIILFNSARRCEVHKLLSGEIGFDYHLNVGNAE
;
A
#
# COMPACT_ATOMS: atom_id res chain seq x y z
N MET A 1 -3.25 -0.18 -2.54
CA MET A 1 -3.82 1.14 -2.17
C MET A 1 -4.91 1.59 -3.14
N VAL A 2 -4.59 1.86 -4.42
CA VAL A 2 -5.58 2.35 -5.41
C VAL A 2 -6.80 1.42 -5.53
N LEU A 3 -6.58 0.11 -5.62
CA LEU A 3 -7.67 -0.89 -5.68
C LEU A 3 -8.57 -0.84 -4.43
N THR A 4 -8.00 -0.67 -3.24
CA THR A 4 -8.76 -0.53 -2.00
C THR A 4 -9.59 0.74 -2.00
N MET A 5 -9.03 1.87 -2.45
CA MET A 5 -9.77 3.12 -2.60
C MET A 5 -10.92 2.97 -3.60
N ALA A 6 -10.69 2.34 -4.76
CA ALA A 6 -11.70 2.11 -5.77
C ALA A 6 -12.85 1.24 -5.23
N ALA A 7 -12.53 0.15 -4.51
CA ALA A 7 -13.53 -0.70 -3.87
C ALA A 7 -14.34 0.04 -2.79
N VAL A 8 -13.70 0.90 -2.01
CA VAL A 8 -14.38 1.75 -1.00
C VAL A 8 -15.23 2.83 -1.65
N ALA A 9 -14.76 3.42 -2.75
CA ALA A 9 -15.53 4.41 -3.51
C ALA A 9 -16.83 3.78 -4.05
N ALA A 10 -16.72 2.62 -4.70
CA ALA A 10 -17.86 1.87 -5.22
C ALA A 10 -18.85 1.49 -4.12
N SER A 11 -18.38 0.93 -2.99
CA SER A 11 -19.28 0.52 -1.89
C SER A 11 -19.95 1.69 -1.16
N LYS A 12 -19.47 2.92 -1.35
CA LYS A 12 -20.02 4.13 -0.73
C LYS A 12 -20.69 5.07 -1.73
N ASN A 13 -20.84 4.65 -2.98
CA ASN A 13 -21.36 5.45 -4.09
C ASN A 13 -20.63 6.79 -4.27
N ILE A 14 -19.31 6.81 -4.04
CA ILE A 14 -18.46 7.98 -4.28
C ILE A 14 -18.03 7.94 -5.75
N GLN A 15 -18.37 8.98 -6.50
CA GLN A 15 -17.93 9.13 -7.89
C GLN A 15 -16.48 9.61 -7.91
N VAL A 16 -15.63 8.89 -8.65
CA VAL A 16 -14.18 9.14 -8.75
C VAL A 16 -13.77 9.03 -10.21
N GLU A 17 -13.13 10.06 -10.75
CA GLU A 17 -12.58 10.09 -12.11
C GLU A 17 -11.08 9.73 -12.07
N LYS A 18 -10.38 10.16 -11.01
CA LYS A 18 -8.95 9.92 -10.77
C LYS A 18 -8.69 9.39 -9.37
N LEU A 19 -7.98 8.26 -9.32
CA LEU A 19 -7.35 7.71 -8.13
C LEU A 19 -5.90 7.35 -8.47
N GLN A 20 -4.94 8.01 -7.83
CA GLN A 20 -3.52 7.73 -8.07
C GLN A 20 -2.77 7.64 -6.75
N ALA A 21 -1.82 6.71 -6.69
CA ALA A 21 -0.86 6.62 -5.61
C ALA A 21 0.54 6.48 -6.20
N ARG A 22 1.48 7.28 -5.71
CA ARG A 22 2.90 7.17 -6.00
C ARG A 22 3.60 6.71 -4.74
N VAL A 23 4.48 5.73 -4.88
CA VAL A 23 5.28 5.20 -3.77
C VAL A 23 6.75 5.34 -4.14
N VAL A 24 7.51 6.02 -3.29
CA VAL A 24 8.97 6.07 -3.36
C VAL A 24 9.52 5.24 -2.21
N THR A 25 10.43 4.32 -2.52
CA THR A 25 11.03 3.42 -1.53
C THR A 25 12.51 3.70 -1.42
N THR A 26 13.01 3.77 -0.19
CA THR A 26 14.45 3.85 0.11
C THR A 26 14.79 2.79 1.14
N ILE A 27 15.87 2.04 0.89
CA ILE A 27 16.40 1.04 1.80
C ILE A 27 17.74 1.57 2.32
N ASP A 28 17.88 1.68 3.63
CA ASP A 28 19.15 1.97 4.29
C ASP A 28 19.84 0.66 4.67
N GLU A 29 20.98 0.41 4.02
CA GLU A 29 21.84 -0.76 4.22
C GLU A 29 23.03 -0.47 5.15
N SER A 30 23.17 0.76 5.65
CA SER A 30 24.31 1.17 6.49
C SER A 30 24.23 0.66 7.94
N GLN A 31 23.05 0.17 8.35
CA GLN A 31 22.75 -0.30 9.71
C GLN A 31 22.79 -1.85 9.78
N PRO A 32 23.03 -2.45 10.96
CA PRO A 32 22.99 -3.89 11.15
C PRO A 32 21.64 -4.54 10.80
N ALA A 33 20.56 -3.76 10.83
CA ALA A 33 19.23 -4.15 10.39
C ALA A 33 18.79 -3.21 9.26
N TRP A 34 18.31 -3.79 8.15
CA TRP A 34 17.80 -3.00 7.03
C TRP A 34 16.61 -2.16 7.46
N GLN A 35 16.63 -0.87 7.11
CA GLN A 35 15.51 0.02 7.32
C GLN A 35 14.90 0.40 5.98
N SER A 36 13.64 0.01 5.77
CA SER A 36 12.88 0.42 4.59
C SER A 36 11.99 1.61 4.93
N HIS A 37 12.05 2.66 4.12
CA HIS A 37 11.16 3.81 4.21
C HIS A 37 10.34 3.94 2.94
N PHE A 38 9.04 4.20 3.11
CA PHE A 38 8.07 4.33 2.01
C PHE A 38 7.40 5.70 2.10
N ASP A 39 7.72 6.59 1.17
CA ASP A 39 6.97 7.83 0.97
C ASP A 39 5.80 7.56 0.02
N VAL A 40 4.59 7.78 0.50
CA VAL A 40 3.34 7.47 -0.21
C VAL A 40 2.57 8.76 -0.46
N GLN A 41 2.46 9.13 -1.73
CA GLN A 41 1.72 10.30 -2.19
C GLN A 41 0.41 9.83 -2.83
N ILE A 42 -0.72 10.33 -2.35
CA ILE A 42 -2.04 9.98 -2.87
C ILE A 42 -2.64 11.22 -3.53
N GLU A 43 -2.99 11.09 -4.80
CA GLU A 43 -3.69 12.10 -5.57
C GLU A 43 -5.14 11.64 -5.79
N LEU A 44 -6.08 12.48 -5.35
CA LEU A 44 -7.51 12.30 -5.50
C LEU A 44 -8.08 13.47 -6.29
N ASP A 45 -9.26 13.27 -6.91
CA ASP A 45 -9.91 14.36 -7.64
C ASP A 45 -10.21 15.60 -6.80
N PRO A 46 -10.08 16.79 -7.40
CA PRO A 46 -10.45 18.04 -6.74
C PRO A 46 -11.96 18.13 -6.47
N GLY A 47 -12.78 17.46 -7.29
CA GLY A 47 -14.24 17.43 -7.16
C GLY A 47 -14.77 16.68 -5.94
N LEU A 48 -13.93 15.90 -5.25
CA LEU A 48 -14.34 15.16 -4.06
C LEU A 48 -14.60 16.10 -2.87
N GLY A 49 -15.65 15.83 -2.12
CA GLY A 49 -15.89 16.49 -0.86
C GLY A 49 -14.81 16.16 0.17
N LYS A 50 -14.63 17.03 1.18
CA LYS A 50 -13.68 16.80 2.29
C LYS A 50 -13.88 15.44 2.94
N ARG A 51 -15.14 15.04 3.16
CA ARG A 51 -15.50 13.75 3.76
C ARG A 51 -15.03 12.57 2.89
N GLU A 52 -15.27 12.63 1.60
CA GLU A 52 -14.93 11.57 0.65
C GLU A 52 -13.41 11.41 0.54
N ARG A 53 -12.67 12.52 0.45
CA ARG A 53 -11.21 12.51 0.48
C ARG A 53 -10.67 11.82 1.73
N ILE A 54 -11.23 12.12 2.90
CA ILE A 54 -10.83 11.49 4.17
C ILE A 54 -11.15 9.98 4.17
N ILE A 55 -12.31 9.58 3.67
CA ILE A 55 -12.70 8.17 3.56
C ILE A 55 -11.69 7.42 2.69
N LEU A 56 -11.38 7.95 1.50
CA LEU A 56 -10.48 7.30 0.55
C LEU A 56 -9.04 7.27 1.08
N PHE A 57 -8.54 8.38 1.63
CA PHE A 57 -7.23 8.44 2.26
C PHE A 57 -7.07 7.39 3.38
N ASN A 58 -8.06 7.30 4.28
CA ASN A 58 -8.03 6.33 5.36
C ASN A 58 -8.10 4.88 4.85
N SER A 59 -8.82 4.63 3.76
CA SER A 59 -8.87 3.31 3.14
C SER A 59 -7.52 2.90 2.55
N ALA A 60 -6.79 3.83 1.92
CA ALA A 60 -5.46 3.56 1.38
C ALA A 60 -4.45 3.23 2.49
N ARG A 61 -4.44 4.03 3.57
CA ARG A 61 -3.57 3.81 4.74
C ARG A 61 -3.87 2.53 5.51
N ARG A 62 -5.01 1.88 5.25
CA ARG A 62 -5.40 0.61 5.90
C ARG A 62 -5.50 -0.55 4.91
N CYS A 63 -4.93 -0.42 3.71
CA CYS A 63 -4.92 -1.51 2.76
C CYS A 63 -4.03 -2.67 3.25
N GLU A 64 -4.28 -3.88 2.75
CA GLU A 64 -3.55 -5.08 3.18
C GLU A 64 -2.04 -4.95 2.99
N VAL A 65 -1.58 -4.31 1.91
CA VAL A 65 -0.15 -4.04 1.68
C VAL A 65 0.45 -3.16 2.78
N HIS A 66 -0.24 -2.11 3.22
CA HIS A 66 0.26 -1.27 4.31
C HIS A 66 0.33 -2.06 5.61
N LYS A 67 -0.69 -2.89 5.91
CA LYS A 67 -0.69 -3.74 7.11
C LYS A 67 0.50 -4.69 7.13
N LEU A 68 0.75 -5.37 5.99
CA LEU A 68 1.89 -6.29 5.82
C LEU A 68 3.22 -5.57 6.05
N LEU A 69 3.40 -4.38 5.46
CA LEU A 69 4.64 -3.62 5.57
C LEU A 69 4.84 -2.92 6.93
N SER A 70 3.76 -2.71 7.68
CA SER A 70 3.82 -2.06 9.00
C SER A 70 3.99 -3.04 10.17
N GLY A 71 3.86 -4.34 9.91
CA GLY A 71 4.01 -5.39 10.90
C GLY A 71 5.43 -5.97 10.93
N GLU A 72 5.64 -6.93 11.83
CA GLU A 72 6.82 -7.78 11.81
C GLU A 72 6.79 -8.68 10.56
N ILE A 73 7.87 -8.66 9.78
CA ILE A 73 7.99 -9.45 8.55
C ILE A 73 8.99 -10.58 8.81
N GLY A 74 8.48 -11.81 8.87
CA GLY A 74 9.28 -13.02 8.90
C GLY A 74 9.39 -13.66 7.52
N PHE A 75 10.49 -14.35 7.26
CA PHE A 75 10.69 -15.13 6.04
C PHE A 75 11.19 -16.53 6.39
N ASP A 76 10.46 -17.54 5.92
CA ASP A 76 10.89 -18.93 6.00
C ASP A 76 11.37 -19.40 4.61
N TYR A 77 12.62 -19.84 4.53
CA TYR A 77 13.22 -20.28 3.27
C TYR A 77 13.35 -21.80 3.25
N HIS A 78 12.80 -22.42 2.21
CA HIS A 78 12.92 -23.85 1.97
C HIS A 78 13.60 -24.08 0.62
N LEU A 79 14.79 -24.70 0.64
CA LEU A 79 15.49 -25.15 -0.55
C LEU A 79 15.11 -26.62 -0.81
N ASN A 80 14.37 -26.87 -1.88
CA ASN A 80 14.07 -28.23 -2.34
C ASN A 80 15.02 -28.59 -3.48
N VAL A 81 15.97 -29.47 -3.21
CA VAL A 81 16.83 -30.04 -4.26
C VAL A 81 16.11 -31.29 -4.77
N GLY A 82 15.58 -31.23 -6.00
CA GLY A 82 15.04 -32.41 -6.67
C GLY A 82 16.17 -33.42 -6.90
N ASN A 83 15.89 -34.72 -6.68
CA ASN A 83 16.86 -35.76 -6.96
C ASN A 83 17.21 -35.76 -8.45
N ALA A 84 18.50 -35.68 -8.77
CA ALA A 84 18.98 -36.03 -10.09
C ALA A 84 18.89 -37.55 -10.22
N GLU A 85 17.96 -38.05 -11.05
CA GLU A 85 17.96 -39.43 -11.52
C GLU A 85 19.17 -39.70 -12.44
#